data_AF-A0A9P9ABP9-F1
#
_entry.id   AF-A0A9P9ABP9-F1
#
_cell.length_a   1.000
_cell.length_b   1.000
_cell.length_c   1.000
_cell.angle_alpha   90.00
_cell.angle_beta   90.00
_cell.angle_gamma   90.00
#
_symmetry.space_group_name_H-M   'P 1'
#
loop_
_entity.id
_entity.type
_entity.pdbx_description
1 polymer ?
#
loop_
_entity_poly.entity_id
_entity_poly.type
_entity_poly.pdbx_seq_one_letter_code
_entity_poly.pdbx_strand_id
1 'polypeptide(L)'
;MTVVKSVALPPCNTPTKLPKEIIFGAIDDADQQLRALNLAIHDNPELCYEEFKAHDNITAFLKSQGFSVTTHAHGLQTSFVAEYGEGGRLVTFCAEYDALEGVGHACGHNLIATAAVSAFLGVVTLLKTTKSPGRVRLLGCPAEEGGGGKIKLIEAGAFVGVDAALMLHPTPPMPGRPSSLAGIAYGTCSAAGKFKVRFRGKAAHAGAMPWMGVNALDAATLAYTAVSMLRQQILPTDRINIVIRDGGSSSNIITDDTTVDVGTRSATTKQMEALAERVYKCFEGAAMATGCTCEITAGMDPYADLRPNESLCAKFAETMEADFGREYYCDLSSRHFGGYGTDMGNVSYECPSFHGNFVIPVRPGENIHGPGFVRAAGAIEAHQTTVQAAKGMAVTGWNVLVDDAFAAKVRADFEADKLTR
;
A
#
# COMPACT_ATOMS: atom_id res chain seq x y z
N MET A 1 45.10 0.22 66.89
CA MET A 1 43.84 0.53 66.17
C MET A 1 44.21 1.15 64.84
N THR A 2 44.26 0.36 63.77
CA THR A 2 44.63 0.82 62.43
C THR A 2 43.35 0.87 61.61
N VAL A 3 42.91 2.09 61.26
CA VAL A 3 41.67 2.31 60.50
C VAL A 3 41.96 2.05 59.02
N VAL A 4 41.36 1.00 58.47
CA VAL A 4 41.36 0.72 57.03
C VAL A 4 40.31 1.63 56.39
N LYS A 5 40.75 2.62 55.58
CA LYS A 5 39.86 3.42 54.74
C LYS A 5 39.42 2.57 53.55
N SER A 6 38.11 2.30 53.45
CA SER A 6 37.50 1.72 52.26
C SER A 6 37.55 2.75 51.12
N VAL A 7 38.22 2.41 50.03
CA VAL A 7 38.16 3.16 48.77
C VAL A 7 36.87 2.76 48.07
N ALA A 8 35.91 3.67 47.97
CA ALA A 8 34.73 3.48 47.14
C ALA A 8 35.12 3.59 45.66
N LEU A 9 34.80 2.56 44.87
CA LEU A 9 34.90 2.60 43.42
C LEU A 9 33.85 3.60 42.87
N PRO A 10 34.18 4.42 41.86
CA PRO A 10 33.23 5.34 41.27
C PRO A 10 32.12 4.55 40.54
N PRO A 11 30.87 5.05 40.53
CA PRO A 11 29.79 4.43 39.78
C PRO A 11 30.15 4.42 38.29
N CYS A 12 30.07 3.24 37.68
CA CYS A 12 30.18 3.05 36.24
C CYS A 12 28.94 3.67 35.59
N ASN A 13 28.99 4.97 35.28
CA ASN A 13 28.01 5.62 34.41
C ASN A 13 28.32 5.24 32.96
N THR A 14 27.85 4.07 32.53
CA THR A 14 27.59 3.88 31.09
C THR A 14 26.51 4.88 30.68
N PRO A 15 26.75 5.78 29.72
CA PRO A 15 25.72 6.71 29.27
C PRO A 15 24.53 5.91 28.71
N THR A 16 23.35 6.13 29.28
CA THR A 16 22.10 5.54 28.80
C THR A 16 21.83 6.12 27.41
N LYS A 17 21.91 5.30 26.36
CA LYS A 17 21.58 5.71 24.99
C LYS A 17 20.16 6.27 24.93
N LEU A 18 19.94 7.30 24.11
CA LEU A 18 18.60 7.81 23.85
C LEU A 18 17.76 6.72 23.16
N PRO A 19 16.43 6.66 23.36
CA PRO A 19 15.58 5.63 22.76
C PRO A 19 15.75 5.49 21.24
N LYS A 20 15.89 6.63 20.53
CA LYS A 20 16.11 6.65 19.08
C LYS A 20 17.46 6.00 18.68
N GLU A 21 18.52 6.20 19.46
CA GLU A 21 19.84 5.61 19.17
C GLU A 21 19.84 4.08 19.28
N ILE A 22 18.98 3.52 20.15
CA ILE A 22 18.78 2.06 20.26
C ILE A 22 18.05 1.54 19.02
N ILE A 23 16.99 2.23 18.58
CA ILE A 23 16.28 1.90 17.34
C ILE A 23 17.26 1.94 16.15
N PHE A 24 18.03 3.03 16.02
CA PHE A 24 18.93 3.22 14.90
C PHE A 24 20.04 2.17 14.89
N GLY A 25 20.66 1.92 16.04
CA GLY A 25 21.70 0.89 16.17
C GLY A 25 21.19 -0.50 15.82
N ALA A 26 19.99 -0.88 16.28
CA ALA A 26 19.41 -2.18 15.96
C ALA A 26 19.17 -2.37 14.45
N ILE A 27 18.77 -1.31 13.77
CA ILE A 27 18.56 -1.31 12.31
C ILE A 27 19.91 -1.37 11.59
N ASP A 28 20.91 -0.60 12.04
CA ASP A 28 22.26 -0.58 11.45
C ASP A 28 22.98 -1.92 11.62
N ASP A 29 22.84 -2.56 12.79
CA ASP A 29 23.42 -3.88 13.08
C ASP A 29 22.84 -4.97 12.16
N ALA A 30 21.60 -4.80 11.70
CA ALA A 30 20.91 -5.73 10.80
C ALA A 30 21.11 -5.40 9.30
N ASP A 31 21.77 -4.30 8.95
CA ASP A 31 21.78 -3.73 7.58
C ASP A 31 22.21 -4.74 6.50
N GLN A 32 23.28 -5.51 6.74
CA GLN A 32 23.77 -6.49 5.78
C GLN A 32 22.73 -7.61 5.53
N GLN A 33 22.04 -8.05 6.58
CA GLN A 33 21.03 -9.10 6.46
C GLN A 33 19.75 -8.55 5.82
N LEU A 34 19.38 -7.31 6.13
CA LEU A 34 18.28 -6.59 5.47
C LEU A 34 18.56 -6.41 3.97
N ARG A 35 19.81 -6.10 3.60
CA ARG A 35 20.21 -6.00 2.19
C ARG A 35 20.11 -7.34 1.47
N ALA A 36 20.52 -8.41 2.12
CA ALA A 36 20.38 -9.76 1.57
C ALA A 36 18.91 -10.15 1.39
N LEU A 37 18.04 -9.84 2.37
CA LEU A 37 16.60 -10.07 2.28
C LEU A 37 15.98 -9.28 1.11
N ASN A 38 16.31 -8.00 1.01
CA ASN A 38 15.87 -7.13 -0.08
C ASN A 38 16.20 -7.73 -1.46
N LEU A 39 17.45 -8.15 -1.67
CA LEU A 39 17.89 -8.77 -2.92
C LEU A 39 17.19 -10.11 -3.19
N ALA A 40 16.99 -10.93 -2.16
CA ALA A 40 16.29 -12.21 -2.31
C ALA A 40 14.85 -12.05 -2.80
N ILE A 41 14.14 -11.02 -2.32
CA ILE A 41 12.80 -10.66 -2.80
C ILE A 41 12.90 -10.06 -4.22
N HIS A 42 13.75 -9.04 -4.40
CA HIS A 42 13.94 -8.35 -5.68
C HIS A 42 14.25 -9.31 -6.86
N ASP A 43 15.14 -10.27 -6.65
CA ASP A 43 15.63 -11.18 -7.69
C ASP A 43 14.65 -12.34 -7.97
N ASN A 44 13.58 -12.46 -7.18
CA ASN A 44 12.54 -13.49 -7.33
C ASN A 44 11.13 -12.85 -7.34
N PRO A 45 10.81 -12.03 -8.35
CA PRO A 45 9.50 -11.39 -8.43
C PRO A 45 8.38 -12.43 -8.56
N GLU A 46 7.35 -12.28 -7.73
CA GLU A 46 6.17 -13.15 -7.68
C GLU A 46 4.90 -12.31 -7.70
N LEU A 47 3.87 -12.78 -8.39
CA LEU A 47 2.64 -12.02 -8.63
C LEU A 47 1.69 -12.06 -7.42
N CYS A 48 0.62 -11.26 -7.49
CA CYS A 48 -0.43 -11.24 -6.49
C CYS A 48 -0.90 -12.65 -6.09
N TYR A 49 -0.84 -12.96 -4.80
CA TYR A 49 -1.18 -14.24 -4.17
C TYR A 49 -0.27 -15.42 -4.50
N GLU A 50 0.83 -15.18 -5.21
CA GLU A 50 1.84 -16.17 -5.58
C GLU A 50 3.21 -15.88 -4.94
N GLU A 51 3.29 -14.94 -4.01
CA GLU A 51 4.50 -14.42 -3.35
C GLU A 51 5.13 -15.38 -2.31
N PHE A 52 5.22 -16.67 -2.64
CA PHE A 52 5.68 -17.71 -1.73
C PHE A 52 7.15 -17.58 -1.34
N LYS A 53 8.05 -17.29 -2.29
CA LYS A 53 9.47 -17.08 -1.98
C LYS A 53 9.67 -15.81 -1.16
N ALA A 54 8.97 -14.72 -1.49
CA ALA A 54 9.07 -13.50 -0.70
C ALA A 54 8.58 -13.73 0.74
N HIS A 55 7.44 -14.39 0.91
CA HIS A 55 6.92 -14.83 2.20
C HIS A 55 7.94 -15.70 2.95
N ASP A 56 8.48 -16.73 2.32
CA ASP A 56 9.41 -17.67 2.95
C ASP A 56 10.73 -17.00 3.34
N ASN A 57 11.26 -16.13 2.49
CA ASN A 57 12.46 -15.34 2.78
C ASN A 57 12.28 -14.45 4.00
N ILE A 58 11.16 -13.70 4.09
CA ILE A 58 10.89 -12.81 5.22
C ILE A 58 10.67 -13.62 6.51
N THR A 59 9.86 -14.68 6.45
CA THR A 59 9.55 -15.48 7.64
C THR A 59 10.75 -16.26 8.15
N ALA A 60 11.61 -16.78 7.25
CA ALA A 60 12.87 -17.41 7.61
C ALA A 60 13.85 -16.40 8.24
N PHE A 61 13.95 -15.19 7.67
CA PHE A 61 14.75 -14.12 8.26
C PHE A 61 14.28 -13.80 9.69
N LEU A 62 12.99 -13.58 9.91
CA LEU A 62 12.43 -13.30 11.24
C LEU A 62 12.69 -14.46 12.23
N LYS A 63 12.49 -15.71 11.81
CA LYS A 63 12.80 -16.88 12.64
C LYS A 63 14.29 -16.95 13.01
N SER A 64 15.19 -16.60 12.09
CA SER A 64 16.64 -16.54 12.36
C SER A 64 17.01 -15.47 13.39
N GLN A 65 16.22 -14.42 13.51
CA GLN A 65 16.34 -13.37 14.53
C GLN A 65 15.64 -13.75 15.86
N GLY A 66 15.11 -14.98 15.97
CA GLY A 66 14.47 -15.50 17.17
C GLY A 66 13.02 -15.08 17.37
N PHE A 67 12.34 -14.59 16.33
CA PHE A 67 10.91 -14.26 16.40
C PHE A 67 10.03 -15.49 16.20
N SER A 68 8.92 -15.53 16.94
CA SER A 68 7.80 -16.41 16.61
C SER A 68 7.02 -15.79 15.45
N VAL A 69 6.78 -16.58 14.40
CA VAL A 69 6.10 -16.12 13.18
C VAL A 69 4.95 -17.07 12.85
N THR A 70 3.75 -16.53 12.78
CA THR A 70 2.58 -17.21 12.23
C THR A 70 2.63 -17.09 10.72
N THR A 71 3.02 -18.17 10.03
CA THR A 71 3.01 -18.26 8.56
C THR A 71 1.62 -18.58 8.04
N HIS A 72 1.32 -18.21 6.80
CA HIS A 72 0.01 -18.41 6.16
C HIS A 72 -1.14 -17.83 7.01
N ALA A 73 -0.92 -16.63 7.55
CA ALA A 73 -1.80 -15.99 8.51
C ALA A 73 -3.11 -15.52 7.86
N HIS A 74 -4.16 -15.40 8.67
CA HIS A 74 -5.45 -14.82 8.26
C HIS A 74 -6.09 -15.46 7.02
N GLY A 75 -5.81 -16.75 6.77
CA GLY A 75 -6.38 -17.50 5.65
C GLY A 75 -5.74 -17.20 4.29
N LEU A 76 -4.71 -16.35 4.22
CA LEU A 76 -3.96 -16.07 3.00
C LEU A 76 -2.65 -16.85 2.97
N GLN A 77 -2.42 -17.60 1.88
CA GLN A 77 -1.26 -18.47 1.75
C GLN A 77 0.08 -17.74 1.74
N THR A 78 0.10 -16.46 1.38
CA THR A 78 1.36 -15.69 1.33
C THR A 78 1.42 -14.63 2.42
N SER A 79 0.46 -14.56 3.35
CA SER A 79 0.52 -13.64 4.50
C SER A 79 1.23 -14.25 5.71
N PHE A 80 1.81 -13.41 6.56
CA PHE A 80 2.41 -13.80 7.84
C PHE A 80 2.19 -12.74 8.91
N VAL A 81 2.34 -13.13 10.18
CA VAL A 81 2.32 -12.24 11.34
C VAL A 81 3.50 -12.55 12.25
N ALA A 82 4.27 -11.52 12.61
CA ALA A 82 5.23 -11.57 13.72
C ALA A 82 4.87 -10.50 14.74
N GLU A 83 4.77 -10.88 16.02
CA GLU A 83 4.41 -9.97 17.11
C GLU A 83 5.43 -10.03 18.24
N TYR A 84 5.60 -8.91 18.92
CA TYR A 84 6.40 -8.80 20.12
C TYR A 84 5.82 -7.77 21.08
N GLY A 85 6.03 -7.99 22.38
CA GLY A 85 5.61 -7.09 23.45
C GLY A 85 4.31 -7.52 24.10
N GLU A 86 3.95 -6.84 25.18
CA GLU A 86 2.80 -7.18 26.02
C GLU A 86 2.13 -5.91 26.53
N GLY A 87 0.81 -5.98 26.72
CA GLY A 87 0.00 -4.86 27.20
C GLY A 87 0.00 -3.65 26.25
N GLY A 88 -0.64 -2.57 26.68
CA GLY A 88 -0.64 -1.30 25.96
C GLY A 88 -1.17 -1.36 24.53
N ARG A 89 -0.75 -0.35 23.75
CA ARG A 89 -1.16 -0.13 22.37
C ARG A 89 -0.49 -1.11 21.41
N LEU A 90 -1.12 -1.33 20.26
CA LEU A 90 -0.60 -2.15 19.18
C LEU A 90 -0.27 -1.29 17.96
N VAL A 91 0.99 -1.29 17.54
CA VAL A 91 1.44 -0.68 16.28
C VAL A 91 1.75 -1.78 15.26
N THR A 92 1.20 -1.65 14.05
CA THR A 92 1.44 -2.59 12.95
C THR A 92 2.29 -1.93 11.87
N PHE A 93 3.36 -2.61 11.44
CA PHE A 93 4.10 -2.27 10.22
C PHE A 93 3.63 -3.20 9.10
N CYS A 94 3.14 -2.61 8.00
CA CYS A 94 2.65 -3.35 6.85
C CYS A 94 3.79 -3.60 5.85
N ALA A 95 4.00 -4.86 5.45
CA ALA A 95 5.01 -5.26 4.49
C ALA A 95 4.35 -5.78 3.20
N GLU A 96 4.54 -5.09 2.08
CA GLU A 96 4.15 -5.56 0.74
C GLU A 96 5.35 -6.19 0.04
N TYR A 97 5.10 -7.15 -0.85
CA TYR A 97 6.16 -7.91 -1.54
C TYR A 97 5.68 -8.62 -2.82
N ASP A 98 4.56 -8.23 -3.39
CA ASP A 98 4.15 -8.67 -4.73
C ASP A 98 4.85 -7.88 -5.85
N ALA A 99 4.89 -8.47 -7.03
CA ALA A 99 5.52 -7.93 -8.22
C ALA A 99 4.52 -7.79 -9.38
N LEU A 100 4.95 -7.08 -10.42
CA LEU A 100 4.15 -6.80 -11.61
C LEU A 100 4.47 -7.79 -12.74
N GLU A 101 3.41 -8.20 -13.45
CA GLU A 101 3.50 -9.10 -14.60
C GLU A 101 4.42 -8.53 -15.68
N GLY A 102 5.41 -9.33 -16.10
CA GLY A 102 6.33 -8.99 -17.20
C GLY A 102 7.40 -7.93 -16.88
N VAL A 103 7.40 -7.31 -15.69
CA VAL A 103 8.36 -6.26 -15.34
C VAL A 103 9.10 -6.53 -14.02
N GLY A 104 8.51 -7.28 -13.08
CA GLY A 104 9.12 -7.57 -11.78
C GLY A 104 8.76 -6.53 -10.71
N HIS A 105 9.63 -6.27 -9.73
CA HIS A 105 9.37 -5.29 -8.65
C HIS A 105 9.50 -3.83 -9.11
N ALA A 106 8.74 -3.46 -10.14
CA ALA A 106 8.74 -2.13 -10.73
C ALA A 106 7.96 -1.09 -9.90
N CYS A 107 7.32 -1.52 -8.81
CA CYS A 107 6.75 -0.66 -7.77
C CYS A 107 7.63 -0.63 -6.49
N GLY A 108 8.69 -1.45 -6.43
CA GLY A 108 9.65 -1.45 -5.34
C GLY A 108 9.16 -2.11 -4.05
N HIS A 109 8.22 -3.05 -4.11
CA HIS A 109 7.67 -3.73 -2.94
C HIS A 109 8.74 -4.49 -2.12
N ASN A 110 9.84 -4.92 -2.75
CA ASN A 110 11.02 -5.42 -2.05
C ASN A 110 11.58 -4.42 -1.00
N LEU A 111 11.53 -3.12 -1.30
CA LEU A 111 11.93 -2.06 -0.36
C LEU A 111 10.85 -1.77 0.68
N ILE A 112 9.57 -1.92 0.35
CA ILE A 112 8.45 -1.79 1.31
C ILE A 112 8.57 -2.85 2.40
N ALA A 113 8.75 -4.12 2.01
CA ALA A 113 9.04 -5.20 2.95
C ALA A 113 10.28 -4.89 3.80
N THR A 114 11.37 -4.43 3.17
CA THR A 114 12.61 -4.10 3.88
C THR A 114 12.40 -2.98 4.90
N ALA A 115 11.65 -1.93 4.57
CA ALA A 115 11.35 -0.83 5.48
C ALA A 115 10.51 -1.28 6.69
N ALA A 116 9.48 -2.09 6.45
CA ALA A 116 8.61 -2.61 7.49
C ALA A 116 9.36 -3.54 8.45
N VAL A 117 10.17 -4.46 7.92
CA VAL A 117 11.03 -5.36 8.71
C VAL A 117 12.03 -4.54 9.53
N SER A 118 12.69 -3.56 8.93
CA SER A 118 13.65 -2.69 9.62
C SER A 118 13.00 -1.97 10.80
N ALA A 119 11.84 -1.34 10.57
CA ALA A 119 11.14 -0.62 11.63
C ALA A 119 10.68 -1.54 12.77
N PHE A 120 10.18 -2.73 12.43
CA PHE A 120 9.82 -3.76 13.40
C PHE A 120 11.01 -4.15 14.30
N LEU A 121 12.18 -4.46 13.71
CA LEU A 121 13.38 -4.83 14.47
C LEU A 121 13.84 -3.72 15.43
N GLY A 122 13.82 -2.47 14.96
CA GLY A 122 14.19 -1.31 15.76
C GLY A 122 13.28 -1.13 16.99
N VAL A 123 11.96 -1.16 16.78
CA VAL A 123 10.98 -1.00 17.87
C VAL A 123 11.03 -2.18 18.84
N VAL A 124 11.15 -3.42 18.35
CA VAL A 124 11.31 -4.60 19.21
C VAL A 124 12.52 -4.46 20.12
N THR A 125 13.66 -4.07 19.56
CA THR A 125 14.92 -3.97 20.32
C THR A 125 14.78 -2.94 21.44
N LEU A 126 14.09 -1.84 21.17
CA LEU A 126 13.80 -0.85 22.19
C LEU A 126 12.83 -1.38 23.26
N LEU A 127 11.74 -2.06 22.88
CA LEU A 127 10.81 -2.71 23.83
C LEU A 127 11.54 -3.72 24.73
N LYS A 128 12.44 -4.55 24.17
CA LYS A 128 13.29 -5.49 24.93
C LYS A 128 14.16 -4.76 25.95
N THR A 129 14.74 -3.63 25.55
CA THR A 129 15.70 -2.88 26.36
C THR A 129 15.01 -2.12 27.50
N THR A 130 13.90 -1.45 27.21
CA THR A 130 13.21 -0.59 28.19
C THR A 130 12.17 -1.34 29.02
N LYS A 131 11.70 -2.50 28.54
CA LYS A 131 10.56 -3.24 29.12
C LYS A 131 9.29 -2.38 29.21
N SER A 132 9.12 -1.44 28.28
CA SER A 132 7.93 -0.59 28.20
C SER A 132 6.69 -1.42 27.80
N PRO A 133 5.49 -1.06 28.28
CA PRO A 133 4.26 -1.67 27.80
C PRO A 133 4.02 -1.29 26.34
N GLY A 134 3.44 -2.21 25.56
CA GLY A 134 3.15 -2.00 24.15
C GLY A 134 3.44 -3.25 23.32
N ARG A 135 2.75 -3.34 22.18
CA ARG A 135 2.86 -4.45 21.23
C ARG A 135 3.20 -3.90 19.86
N VAL A 136 4.08 -4.60 19.17
CA VAL A 136 4.43 -4.31 17.78
C VAL A 136 4.16 -5.54 16.93
N ARG A 137 3.53 -5.33 15.77
CA ARG A 137 3.23 -6.34 14.77
C ARG A 137 3.93 -6.00 13.46
N LEU A 138 4.54 -6.99 12.84
CA LEU A 138 4.87 -6.97 11.42
C LEU A 138 3.84 -7.84 10.70
N LEU A 139 3.11 -7.25 9.76
CA LEU A 139 2.05 -7.93 9.00
C LEU A 139 2.47 -8.03 7.54
N GLY A 140 2.53 -9.26 7.03
CA GLY A 140 2.73 -9.52 5.61
C GLY A 140 1.44 -9.29 4.82
N CYS A 141 1.48 -8.33 3.91
CA CYS A 141 0.36 -7.86 3.11
C CYS A 141 0.60 -8.19 1.62
N PRO A 142 0.16 -9.37 1.14
CA PRO A 142 0.34 -9.76 -0.26
C PRO A 142 -0.57 -8.95 -1.20
N ALA A 143 -0.35 -9.10 -2.51
CA ALA A 143 -1.32 -8.77 -3.55
C ALA A 143 -1.84 -7.33 -3.60
N GLU A 144 -0.99 -6.32 -3.37
CA GLU A 144 -1.41 -4.91 -3.46
C GLU A 144 -1.67 -4.46 -4.90
N GLU A 145 -1.01 -5.03 -5.92
CA GLU A 145 -1.07 -4.60 -7.33
C GLU A 145 -2.38 -4.99 -8.08
N GLY A 146 -3.46 -5.14 -7.33
CA GLY A 146 -4.82 -5.35 -7.83
C GLY A 146 -5.56 -6.53 -7.20
N GLY A 147 -4.89 -7.29 -6.33
CA GLY A 147 -5.52 -8.39 -5.59
C GLY A 147 -6.24 -7.94 -4.32
N GLY A 148 -5.91 -6.79 -3.74
CA GLY A 148 -6.53 -6.25 -2.54
C GLY A 148 -6.21 -7.05 -1.28
N GLY A 149 -4.98 -7.52 -1.10
CA GLY A 149 -4.65 -8.40 0.01
C GLY A 149 -4.91 -7.79 1.38
N LYS A 150 -4.73 -6.47 1.58
CA LYS A 150 -5.10 -5.83 2.86
C LYS A 150 -6.59 -5.82 3.10
N ILE A 151 -7.42 -5.79 2.06
CA ILE A 151 -8.88 -5.91 2.18
C ILE A 151 -9.23 -7.29 2.74
N LYS A 152 -8.63 -8.36 2.20
CA LYS A 152 -8.80 -9.73 2.74
C LYS A 152 -8.28 -9.88 4.16
N LEU A 153 -7.18 -9.21 4.50
CA LEU A 153 -6.65 -9.17 5.87
C LEU A 153 -7.59 -8.41 6.83
N ILE A 154 -8.19 -7.30 6.41
CA ILE A 154 -9.22 -6.58 7.17
C ILE A 154 -10.41 -7.49 7.45
N GLU A 155 -10.96 -8.15 6.41
CA GLU A 155 -12.07 -9.11 6.53
C GLU A 155 -11.74 -10.25 7.51
N ALA A 156 -10.48 -10.73 7.51
CA ALA A 156 -9.98 -11.77 8.39
C ALA A 156 -9.54 -11.27 9.79
N GLY A 157 -9.81 -10.01 10.13
CA GLY A 157 -9.59 -9.44 11.46
C GLY A 157 -8.14 -9.03 11.77
N ALA A 158 -7.25 -8.96 10.78
CA ALA A 158 -5.83 -8.65 10.98
C ALA A 158 -5.57 -7.24 11.53
N PHE A 159 -6.52 -6.31 11.40
CA PHE A 159 -6.40 -4.94 11.89
C PHE A 159 -7.24 -4.65 13.15
N VAL A 160 -7.94 -5.66 13.69
CA VAL A 160 -8.73 -5.49 14.92
C VAL A 160 -7.81 -5.14 16.09
N GLY A 161 -8.14 -4.04 16.77
CA GLY A 161 -7.41 -3.57 17.95
C GLY A 161 -6.04 -2.94 17.65
N VAL A 162 -5.76 -2.59 16.38
CA VAL A 162 -4.56 -1.83 16.00
C VAL A 162 -4.76 -0.36 16.33
N ASP A 163 -3.81 0.23 17.06
CA ASP A 163 -3.82 1.66 17.42
C ASP A 163 -3.18 2.54 16.34
N ALA A 164 -2.23 2.01 15.57
CA ALA A 164 -1.73 2.64 14.35
C ALA A 164 -1.13 1.61 13.37
N ALA A 165 -1.36 1.80 12.07
CA ALA A 165 -0.73 1.03 10.99
C ALA A 165 0.20 1.94 10.16
N LEU A 166 1.45 1.54 9.96
CA LEU A 166 2.48 2.34 9.30
C LEU A 166 3.09 1.58 8.13
N MET A 167 3.30 2.30 7.02
CA MET A 167 3.94 1.79 5.81
C MET A 167 4.74 2.91 5.11
N LEU A 168 5.76 2.50 4.37
CA LEU A 168 6.57 3.38 3.52
C LEU A 168 6.66 2.81 2.11
N HIS A 169 6.61 3.67 1.11
CA HIS A 169 6.68 3.30 -0.30
C HIS A 169 7.84 4.01 -1.01
N PRO A 170 8.66 3.33 -1.82
CA PRO A 170 9.68 4.00 -2.62
C PRO A 170 9.04 4.77 -3.78
N THR A 171 9.58 5.94 -4.13
CA THR A 171 9.08 6.72 -5.26
C THR A 171 10.25 7.34 -6.04
N PRO A 172 10.14 7.60 -7.35
CA PRO A 172 11.13 8.38 -8.07
C PRO A 172 11.04 9.86 -7.64
N PRO A 173 12.03 10.70 -7.99
CA PRO A 173 11.89 12.14 -7.82
C PRO A 173 10.60 12.64 -8.47
N MET A 174 9.80 13.37 -7.69
CA MET A 174 8.45 13.72 -8.10
C MET A 174 8.42 14.89 -9.08
N PRO A 175 7.69 14.78 -10.20
CA PRO A 175 7.49 15.92 -11.10
C PRO A 175 6.85 17.11 -10.38
N GLY A 176 7.35 18.32 -10.66
CA GLY A 176 6.77 19.56 -10.12
C GLY A 176 7.08 19.84 -8.65
N ARG A 177 7.99 19.07 -8.02
CA ARG A 177 8.46 19.29 -6.66
C ARG A 177 9.97 19.51 -6.62
N PRO A 178 10.50 20.19 -5.58
CA PRO A 178 11.95 20.35 -5.42
C PRO A 178 12.67 19.00 -5.40
N SER A 179 13.76 18.88 -6.14
CA SER A 179 14.60 17.67 -6.17
C SER A 179 15.32 17.39 -4.85
N SER A 180 15.33 18.34 -3.92
CA SER A 180 15.88 18.20 -2.56
C SER A 180 14.98 17.40 -1.62
N LEU A 181 13.69 17.26 -1.93
CA LEU A 181 12.76 16.53 -1.07
C LEU A 181 13.15 15.04 -1.02
N ALA A 182 13.26 14.54 0.20
CA ALA A 182 13.52 13.14 0.48
C ALA A 182 12.28 12.25 0.31
N GLY A 183 11.09 12.85 0.22
CA GLY A 183 9.83 12.11 0.08
C GLY A 183 8.58 12.92 0.40
N ILE A 184 7.48 12.19 0.62
CA ILE A 184 6.20 12.73 1.08
C ILE A 184 5.80 12.03 2.37
N ALA A 185 5.60 12.80 3.42
CA ALA A 185 5.00 12.30 4.65
C ALA A 185 3.47 12.37 4.62
N TYR A 186 2.89 13.37 3.93
CA TYR A 186 1.44 13.60 3.89
C TYR A 186 0.91 13.81 2.46
N GLY A 187 -0.07 12.98 2.08
CA GLY A 187 -0.77 13.05 0.80
C GLY A 187 -1.78 11.90 0.68
N THR A 188 -2.81 12.07 -0.16
CA THR A 188 -3.81 11.03 -0.46
C THR A 188 -3.54 10.29 -1.76
N CYS A 189 -4.31 9.24 -2.03
CA CYS A 189 -4.39 8.58 -3.34
C CYS A 189 -5.85 8.57 -3.80
N SER A 190 -6.08 8.26 -5.08
CA SER A 190 -7.44 8.13 -5.60
C SER A 190 -8.09 6.83 -5.13
N ALA A 191 -9.39 6.88 -4.85
CA ALA A 191 -10.20 5.66 -4.77
C ALA A 191 -10.29 5.02 -6.16
N ALA A 192 -10.29 3.70 -6.23
CA ALA A 192 -10.30 2.96 -7.49
C ALA A 192 -11.18 1.71 -7.40
N GLY A 193 -11.93 1.44 -8.48
CA GLY A 193 -12.70 0.21 -8.64
C GLY A 193 -12.54 -0.37 -10.04
N LYS A 194 -12.75 -1.68 -10.16
CA LYS A 194 -12.88 -2.34 -11.46
C LYS A 194 -14.07 -3.29 -11.45
N PHE A 195 -14.77 -3.35 -12.58
CA PHE A 195 -15.83 -4.31 -12.83
C PHE A 195 -15.75 -4.81 -14.26
N LYS A 196 -16.32 -5.99 -14.48
CA LYS A 196 -16.48 -6.60 -15.80
C LYS A 196 -17.94 -6.54 -16.19
N VAL A 197 -18.19 -6.27 -17.46
CA VAL A 197 -19.51 -6.29 -18.06
C VAL A 197 -19.53 -7.33 -19.16
N ARG A 198 -20.49 -8.24 -19.11
CA ARG A 198 -20.73 -9.23 -20.16
C ARG A 198 -22.08 -8.98 -20.81
N PHE A 199 -22.06 -8.73 -22.11
CA PHE A 199 -23.26 -8.68 -22.93
C PHE A 199 -23.51 -10.06 -23.55
N ARG A 200 -24.76 -10.54 -23.50
CA ARG A 200 -25.19 -11.74 -24.24
C ARG A 200 -26.33 -11.39 -25.18
N GLY A 201 -26.17 -11.81 -26.41
CA GLY A 201 -27.12 -11.66 -27.51
C GLY A 201 -27.39 -13.02 -28.16
N LYS A 202 -27.37 -13.04 -29.50
CA LYS A 202 -27.68 -14.24 -30.29
C LYS A 202 -27.00 -14.19 -31.65
N ALA A 203 -26.28 -15.25 -31.98
CA ALA A 203 -25.56 -15.34 -33.25
C ALA A 203 -26.52 -15.51 -34.44
N ALA A 204 -26.12 -14.94 -35.57
CA ALA A 204 -26.77 -15.12 -36.86
C ALA A 204 -25.75 -14.88 -37.98
N HIS A 205 -26.02 -15.39 -39.18
CA HIS A 205 -25.18 -15.09 -40.33
C HIS A 205 -25.36 -13.63 -40.76
N ALA A 206 -24.32 -12.80 -40.59
CA ALA A 206 -24.41 -11.35 -40.72
C ALA A 206 -24.88 -10.89 -42.12
N GLY A 207 -24.48 -11.60 -43.17
CA GLY A 207 -24.89 -11.28 -44.55
C GLY A 207 -26.23 -11.88 -45.00
N ALA A 208 -26.74 -12.92 -44.34
CA ALA A 208 -27.85 -13.72 -44.88
C ALA A 208 -29.14 -13.50 -44.11
N MET A 209 -29.06 -13.42 -42.77
CA MET A 209 -30.22 -13.27 -41.89
C MET A 209 -29.89 -12.48 -40.61
N PRO A 210 -29.32 -11.26 -40.72
CA PRO A 210 -28.91 -10.49 -39.54
C PRO A 210 -30.07 -10.20 -38.58
N TRP A 211 -31.31 -10.05 -39.08
CA TRP A 211 -32.52 -9.82 -38.28
C TRP A 211 -32.88 -10.97 -37.32
N MET A 212 -32.25 -12.14 -37.45
CA MET A 212 -32.45 -13.27 -36.54
C MET A 212 -31.51 -13.23 -35.32
N GLY A 213 -30.52 -12.34 -35.32
CA GLY A 213 -29.50 -12.18 -34.29
C GLY A 213 -29.73 -10.98 -33.36
N VAL A 214 -28.95 -10.92 -32.30
CA VAL A 214 -28.89 -9.84 -31.30
C VAL A 214 -27.41 -9.58 -31.04
N ASN A 215 -26.91 -8.39 -31.37
CA ASN A 215 -25.48 -8.15 -31.46
C ASN A 215 -24.89 -7.59 -30.15
N ALA A 216 -24.11 -8.42 -29.45
CA ALA A 216 -23.43 -8.06 -28.21
C ALA A 216 -22.30 -7.03 -28.42
N LEU A 217 -21.64 -7.03 -29.59
CA LEU A 217 -20.62 -6.02 -29.92
C LEU A 217 -21.24 -4.63 -30.11
N ASP A 218 -22.45 -4.57 -30.68
CA ASP A 218 -23.18 -3.30 -30.81
C ASP A 218 -23.56 -2.75 -29.42
N ALA A 219 -23.93 -3.63 -28.48
CA ALA A 219 -24.21 -3.24 -27.09
C ALA A 219 -22.97 -2.64 -26.42
N ALA A 220 -21.80 -3.28 -26.55
CA ALA A 220 -20.55 -2.74 -26.01
C ALA A 220 -20.14 -1.42 -26.68
N THR A 221 -20.32 -1.31 -27.99
CA THR A 221 -20.03 -0.08 -28.75
C THR A 221 -20.93 1.07 -28.28
N LEU A 222 -22.23 0.82 -28.16
CA LEU A 222 -23.20 1.80 -27.67
C LEU A 222 -22.90 2.20 -26.21
N ALA A 223 -22.55 1.25 -25.35
CA ALA A 223 -22.13 1.54 -23.98
C ALA A 223 -20.89 2.44 -23.94
N TYR A 224 -19.89 2.16 -24.78
CA TYR A 224 -18.69 2.98 -24.91
C TYR A 224 -19.03 4.42 -25.35
N THR A 225 -19.93 4.57 -26.33
CA THR A 225 -20.42 5.89 -26.77
C THR A 225 -21.17 6.60 -25.65
N ALA A 226 -22.05 5.91 -24.94
CA ALA A 226 -22.78 6.48 -23.79
C ALA A 226 -21.83 6.96 -22.69
N VAL A 227 -20.80 6.18 -22.35
CA VAL A 227 -19.77 6.61 -21.40
C VAL A 227 -18.95 7.78 -21.94
N SER A 228 -18.70 7.83 -23.25
CA SER A 228 -18.01 8.97 -23.87
C SER A 228 -18.80 10.27 -23.71
N MET A 229 -20.13 10.21 -23.78
CA MET A 229 -21.00 11.37 -23.50
C MET A 229 -21.04 11.71 -22.01
N LEU A 230 -21.07 10.70 -21.14
CA LEU A 230 -21.06 10.88 -19.68
C LEU A 230 -19.86 11.71 -19.20
N ARG A 231 -18.70 11.61 -19.87
CA ARG A 231 -17.46 12.30 -19.50
C ARG A 231 -17.57 13.82 -19.45
N GLN A 232 -18.53 14.43 -20.14
CA GLN A 232 -18.74 15.88 -20.01
C GLN A 232 -19.30 16.26 -18.63
N GLN A 233 -19.97 15.34 -17.93
CA GLN A 233 -20.62 15.55 -16.63
C GLN A 233 -19.92 14.80 -15.48
N ILE A 234 -18.65 14.43 -15.59
CA ILE A 234 -17.85 13.87 -14.48
C ILE A 234 -16.97 14.95 -13.85
N LEU A 235 -16.48 14.71 -12.63
CA LEU A 235 -15.58 15.66 -11.96
C LEU A 235 -14.20 15.66 -12.61
N PRO A 236 -13.42 16.76 -12.51
CA PRO A 236 -12.03 16.80 -12.96
C PRO A 236 -11.13 15.72 -12.33
N THR A 237 -11.51 15.23 -11.14
CA THR A 237 -10.84 14.15 -10.40
C THR A 237 -11.24 12.75 -10.85
N ASP A 238 -12.31 12.61 -11.65
CA ASP A 238 -12.84 11.31 -12.05
C ASP A 238 -12.08 10.74 -13.26
N ARG A 239 -11.87 9.42 -13.27
CA ARG A 239 -11.38 8.69 -14.45
C ARG A 239 -12.26 7.48 -14.70
N ILE A 240 -12.50 7.22 -15.99
CA ILE A 240 -13.14 5.99 -16.48
C ILE A 240 -12.23 5.42 -17.56
N ASN A 241 -11.88 4.15 -17.46
CA ASN A 241 -11.08 3.40 -18.43
C ASN A 241 -11.88 2.17 -18.88
N ILE A 242 -11.93 1.91 -20.19
CA ILE A 242 -12.70 0.81 -20.76
C ILE A 242 -11.81 0.02 -21.72
N VAL A 243 -11.86 -1.30 -21.64
CA VAL A 243 -11.23 -2.23 -22.58
C VAL A 243 -12.26 -3.27 -23.00
N ILE A 244 -12.56 -3.37 -24.30
CA ILE A 244 -13.32 -4.50 -24.86
C ILE A 244 -12.33 -5.67 -24.97
N ARG A 245 -12.50 -6.70 -24.14
CA ARG A 245 -11.60 -7.85 -24.05
C ARG A 245 -11.87 -8.90 -25.12
N ASP A 246 -13.15 -9.17 -25.34
CA ASP A 246 -13.64 -10.04 -26.40
C ASP A 246 -14.81 -9.33 -27.06
N GLY A 247 -14.73 -9.12 -28.37
CA GLY A 247 -15.73 -8.45 -29.20
C GLY A 247 -16.22 -9.31 -30.37
N GLY A 248 -15.99 -10.62 -30.33
CA GLY A 248 -16.36 -11.55 -31.39
C GLY A 248 -15.19 -12.02 -32.26
N SER A 249 -15.41 -13.13 -32.94
CA SER A 249 -14.35 -13.91 -33.61
C SER A 249 -14.35 -13.85 -35.14
N SER A 250 -15.44 -13.37 -35.77
CA SER A 250 -15.55 -13.28 -37.24
C SER A 250 -16.55 -12.23 -37.68
N SER A 251 -16.24 -11.49 -38.75
CA SER A 251 -17.08 -10.41 -39.28
C SER A 251 -18.36 -10.87 -39.98
N ASN A 252 -18.43 -12.14 -40.38
CA ASN A 252 -19.62 -12.72 -41.03
C ASN A 252 -20.62 -13.36 -40.05
N ILE A 253 -20.35 -13.27 -38.74
CA ILE A 253 -21.22 -13.78 -37.67
C ILE A 253 -21.60 -12.59 -36.78
N ILE A 254 -22.89 -12.45 -36.47
CA ILE A 254 -23.34 -11.49 -35.45
C ILE A 254 -22.77 -11.93 -34.10
N THR A 255 -21.98 -11.08 -33.46
CA THR A 255 -21.36 -11.36 -32.15
C THR A 255 -22.44 -11.57 -31.09
N ASP A 256 -22.45 -12.73 -30.42
CA ASP A 256 -23.44 -13.10 -29.41
C ASP A 256 -22.93 -12.99 -27.97
N ASP A 257 -21.62 -12.85 -27.78
CA ASP A 257 -20.99 -12.63 -26.49
C ASP A 257 -19.92 -11.54 -26.59
N THR A 258 -19.88 -10.63 -25.63
CA THR A 258 -18.86 -9.57 -25.58
C THR A 258 -18.54 -9.27 -24.12
N THR A 259 -17.25 -9.22 -23.80
CA THR A 259 -16.76 -8.92 -22.45
C THR A 259 -15.98 -7.62 -22.43
N VAL A 260 -16.30 -6.76 -21.46
CA VAL A 260 -15.70 -5.43 -21.29
C VAL A 260 -15.17 -5.29 -19.87
N ASP A 261 -13.90 -4.90 -19.74
CA ASP A 261 -13.32 -4.48 -18.46
C ASP A 261 -13.47 -2.97 -18.31
N VAL A 262 -13.89 -2.53 -17.12
CA VAL A 262 -14.09 -1.12 -16.80
C VAL A 262 -13.40 -0.79 -15.48
N GLY A 263 -12.63 0.30 -15.48
CA GLY A 263 -12.04 0.89 -14.28
C GLY A 263 -12.63 2.27 -14.01
N THR A 264 -12.93 2.55 -12.75
CA THR A 264 -13.37 3.87 -12.26
C THR A 264 -12.41 4.37 -11.18
N ARG A 265 -12.13 5.68 -11.19
CA ARG A 265 -11.37 6.35 -10.12
C ARG A 265 -12.01 7.67 -9.77
N SER A 266 -11.91 8.06 -8.50
CA SER A 266 -12.31 9.39 -8.03
C SER A 266 -11.48 9.81 -6.81
N ALA A 267 -11.67 11.05 -6.35
CA ALA A 267 -10.94 11.58 -5.20
C ALA A 267 -11.36 10.91 -3.87
N THR A 268 -12.60 10.43 -3.76
CA THR A 268 -13.06 9.67 -2.60
C THR A 268 -13.80 8.40 -2.99
N THR A 269 -13.85 7.45 -2.07
CA THR A 269 -14.60 6.19 -2.22
C THR A 269 -16.06 6.43 -2.59
N LYS A 270 -16.73 7.32 -1.85
CA LYS A 270 -18.12 7.73 -2.11
C LYS A 270 -18.34 8.31 -3.51
N GLN A 271 -17.40 9.13 -4.00
CA GLN A 271 -17.49 9.70 -5.34
C GLN A 271 -17.24 8.64 -6.42
N MET A 272 -16.31 7.72 -6.18
CA MET A 272 -15.96 6.62 -7.09
C MET A 272 -17.13 5.63 -7.23
N GLU A 273 -17.85 5.32 -6.14
CA GLU A 273 -19.08 4.52 -6.16
C GLU A 273 -20.19 5.22 -6.94
N ALA A 274 -20.44 6.51 -6.67
CA ALA A 274 -21.44 7.29 -7.40
C ALA A 274 -21.12 7.40 -8.91
N LEU A 275 -19.83 7.48 -9.26
CA LEU A 275 -19.38 7.42 -10.66
C LEU A 275 -19.67 6.05 -11.27
N ALA A 276 -19.33 4.96 -10.57
CA ALA A 276 -19.58 3.59 -11.04
C ALA A 276 -21.06 3.34 -11.31
N GLU A 277 -21.97 3.79 -10.44
CA GLU A 277 -23.42 3.69 -10.65
C GLU A 277 -23.89 4.37 -11.95
N ARG A 278 -23.32 5.55 -12.27
CA ARG A 278 -23.65 6.24 -13.53
C ARG A 278 -23.10 5.49 -14.74
N VAL A 279 -21.94 4.86 -14.61
CA VAL A 279 -21.36 4.03 -15.66
C VAL A 279 -22.19 2.76 -15.85
N TYR A 280 -22.66 2.09 -14.79
CA TYR A 280 -23.54 0.92 -14.88
C TYR A 280 -24.78 1.22 -15.74
N LYS A 281 -25.42 2.37 -15.53
CA LYS A 281 -26.57 2.82 -16.32
C LYS A 281 -26.26 2.96 -17.82
N CYS A 282 -25.03 3.34 -18.19
CA CYS A 282 -24.61 3.37 -19.60
C CYS A 282 -24.58 1.96 -20.21
N PHE A 283 -24.07 0.97 -19.47
CA PHE A 283 -24.01 -0.42 -19.93
C PHE A 283 -25.41 -1.06 -19.97
N GLU A 284 -26.21 -0.88 -18.93
CA GLU A 284 -27.60 -1.36 -18.87
C GLU A 284 -28.47 -0.76 -19.98
N GLY A 285 -28.36 0.54 -20.21
CA GLY A 285 -29.09 1.23 -21.28
C GLY A 285 -28.70 0.73 -22.67
N ALA A 286 -27.43 0.41 -22.90
CA ALA A 286 -26.96 -0.15 -24.16
C ALA A 286 -27.47 -1.59 -24.40
N ALA A 287 -27.52 -2.41 -23.34
CA ALA A 287 -28.16 -3.72 -23.39
C ALA A 287 -29.64 -3.60 -23.79
N MET A 288 -30.38 -2.71 -23.12
CA MET A 288 -31.79 -2.48 -23.40
C MET A 288 -32.02 -2.05 -24.85
N ALA A 289 -31.24 -1.10 -25.36
CA ALA A 289 -31.39 -0.59 -26.72
C ALA A 289 -31.11 -1.63 -27.81
N THR A 290 -30.24 -2.61 -27.52
CA THR A 290 -29.83 -3.65 -28.48
C THR A 290 -30.57 -4.98 -28.30
N GLY A 291 -31.34 -5.13 -27.23
CA GLY A 291 -32.00 -6.39 -26.88
C GLY A 291 -31.07 -7.42 -26.24
N CYS A 292 -29.86 -7.04 -25.83
CA CYS A 292 -28.93 -7.90 -25.11
C CYS A 292 -29.28 -7.98 -23.61
N THR A 293 -28.81 -9.03 -22.94
CA THR A 293 -28.68 -9.03 -21.48
C THR A 293 -27.36 -8.41 -21.05
N CYS A 294 -27.31 -7.81 -19.87
CA CYS A 294 -26.10 -7.24 -19.26
C CYS A 294 -25.85 -7.89 -17.90
N GLU A 295 -24.67 -8.47 -17.72
CA GLU A 295 -24.20 -9.02 -16.45
C GLU A 295 -22.99 -8.19 -15.99
N ILE A 296 -23.09 -7.56 -14.82
CA ILE A 296 -22.01 -6.77 -14.22
C ILE A 296 -21.46 -7.52 -13.00
N THR A 297 -20.17 -7.78 -12.99
CA THR A 297 -19.48 -8.48 -11.90
C THR A 297 -18.29 -7.68 -11.41
N ALA A 298 -17.95 -7.78 -10.12
CA ALA A 298 -16.75 -7.17 -9.57
C ALA A 298 -15.50 -7.70 -10.31
N GLY A 299 -14.59 -6.78 -10.66
CA GLY A 299 -13.32 -7.08 -11.33
C GLY A 299 -12.11 -6.96 -10.41
N MET A 300 -12.25 -6.19 -9.33
CA MET A 300 -11.37 -6.17 -8.16
C MET A 300 -12.17 -5.66 -6.96
N ASP A 301 -11.70 -5.94 -5.75
CA ASP A 301 -12.21 -5.24 -4.57
C ASP A 301 -11.82 -3.75 -4.63
N PRO A 302 -12.73 -2.82 -4.27
CA PRO A 302 -12.49 -1.39 -4.43
C PRO A 302 -11.42 -0.89 -3.44
N TYR A 303 -10.46 -0.14 -3.97
CA TYR A 303 -9.44 0.52 -3.18
C TYR A 303 -9.97 1.88 -2.73
N ALA A 304 -9.91 2.13 -1.43
CA ALA A 304 -10.35 3.39 -0.86
C ALA A 304 -9.33 4.50 -1.08
N ASP A 305 -9.77 5.76 -1.05
CA ASP A 305 -8.86 6.92 -0.98
C ASP A 305 -8.07 6.89 0.33
N LEU A 306 -6.77 7.15 0.27
CA LEU A 306 -5.93 7.12 1.47
C LEU A 306 -6.26 8.28 2.42
N ARG A 307 -6.54 7.96 3.69
CA ARG A 307 -6.80 8.91 4.79
C ARG A 307 -5.61 8.96 5.76
N PRO A 308 -4.49 9.61 5.39
CA PRO A 308 -3.30 9.62 6.23
C PRO A 308 -3.57 10.37 7.54
N ASN A 309 -3.14 9.80 8.67
CA ASN A 309 -3.26 10.45 9.97
C ASN A 309 -2.24 11.58 10.12
N GLU A 310 -2.74 12.80 10.29
CA GLU A 310 -1.93 14.03 10.28
C GLU A 310 -0.81 14.02 11.32
N SER A 311 -1.10 13.56 12.54
CA SER A 311 -0.10 13.43 13.61
C SER A 311 1.01 12.43 13.30
N LEU A 312 0.68 11.26 12.72
CA LEU A 312 1.69 10.28 12.31
C LEU A 312 2.60 10.86 11.22
N CYS A 313 2.01 11.54 10.24
CA CYS A 313 2.74 12.15 9.12
C CYS A 313 3.68 13.25 9.61
N ALA A 314 3.18 14.17 10.44
CA ALA A 314 3.97 15.24 11.02
C ALA A 314 5.12 14.68 11.87
N LYS A 315 4.87 13.63 12.67
CA LYS A 315 5.91 13.03 13.51
C LYS A 315 7.02 12.39 12.70
N PHE A 316 6.65 11.71 11.62
CA PHE A 316 7.61 11.14 10.68
C PHE A 316 8.47 12.25 10.03
N ALA A 317 7.83 13.29 9.48
CA ALA A 317 8.55 14.41 8.86
C ALA A 317 9.49 15.14 9.84
N GLU A 318 9.02 15.42 11.06
CA GLU A 318 9.82 16.02 12.14
C GLU A 318 11.07 15.17 12.44
N THR A 319 10.89 13.86 12.56
CA THR A 319 11.99 12.93 12.84
C THR A 319 13.00 12.90 11.69
N MET A 320 12.52 12.86 10.44
CA MET A 320 13.39 12.85 9.26
C MET A 320 14.22 14.13 9.14
N GLU A 321 13.63 15.28 9.42
CA GLU A 321 14.34 16.56 9.42
C GLU A 321 15.34 16.65 10.58
N ALA A 322 14.89 16.38 11.81
CA ALA A 322 15.70 16.60 13.00
C ALA A 322 16.88 15.63 13.14
N ASP A 323 16.68 14.35 12.79
CA ASP A 323 17.70 13.32 13.00
C ASP A 323 18.56 13.05 11.75
N PHE A 324 18.08 13.44 10.55
CA PHE A 324 18.76 13.14 9.28
C PHE A 324 18.94 14.33 8.34
N GLY A 325 18.39 15.51 8.64
CA GLY A 325 18.41 16.67 7.74
C GLY A 325 17.70 16.39 6.41
N ARG A 326 16.66 15.56 6.44
CA ARG A 326 15.91 15.11 5.27
C ARG A 326 14.52 15.71 5.29
N GLU A 327 14.30 16.70 4.44
CA GLU A 327 12.99 17.33 4.28
C GLU A 327 12.01 16.38 3.55
N TYR A 328 10.87 16.10 4.20
CA TYR A 328 9.74 15.42 3.58
C TYR A 328 8.59 16.40 3.40
N TYR A 329 7.90 16.33 2.26
CA TYR A 329 6.71 17.14 2.06
C TYR A 329 5.60 16.73 3.03
N CYS A 330 5.13 17.70 3.83
CA CYS A 330 4.11 17.48 4.86
C CYS A 330 3.20 18.71 5.03
N ASP A 331 2.48 19.08 3.98
CA ASP A 331 1.51 20.19 4.02
C ASP A 331 0.13 19.70 4.47
N LEU A 332 -0.18 19.84 5.76
CA LEU A 332 -1.44 19.39 6.33
C LEU A 332 -2.67 20.17 5.80
N SER A 333 -2.46 21.33 5.19
CA SER A 333 -3.56 22.15 4.65
C SER A 333 -4.12 21.63 3.32
N SER A 334 -3.38 20.74 2.64
CA SER A 334 -3.77 20.17 1.36
C SER A 334 -3.52 18.68 1.31
N ARG A 335 -4.59 17.90 1.16
CA ARG A 335 -4.52 16.44 0.98
C ARG A 335 -4.18 16.03 -0.46
N HIS A 336 -3.87 16.96 -1.35
CA HIS A 336 -3.73 16.64 -2.76
C HIS A 336 -2.51 15.74 -3.03
N PHE A 337 -2.76 14.49 -3.43
CA PHE A 337 -1.72 13.65 -4.03
C PHE A 337 -2.32 12.59 -4.99
N GLY A 338 -1.45 11.99 -5.81
CA GLY A 338 -1.65 11.66 -7.23
C GLY A 338 -2.73 10.63 -7.65
N GLY A 339 -2.79 10.37 -8.96
CA GLY A 339 -3.78 9.49 -9.60
C GLY A 339 -3.56 7.98 -9.43
N TYR A 340 -2.76 7.55 -8.46
CA TYR A 340 -2.56 6.14 -8.11
C TYR A 340 -3.57 5.70 -7.03
N GLY A 341 -3.63 4.41 -6.70
CA GLY A 341 -4.50 3.88 -5.66
C GLY A 341 -3.83 2.69 -4.97
N THR A 342 -4.09 2.51 -3.68
CA THR A 342 -3.47 1.48 -2.83
C THR A 342 -4.46 0.94 -1.82
N ASP A 343 -4.39 -0.35 -1.50
CA ASP A 343 -5.26 -0.97 -0.50
C ASP A 343 -4.90 -0.56 0.96
N MET A 344 -3.78 0.13 1.17
CA MET A 344 -3.52 0.86 2.42
C MET A 344 -4.55 1.99 2.64
N GLY A 345 -5.20 2.44 1.57
CA GLY A 345 -6.39 3.29 1.67
C GLY A 345 -7.47 2.62 2.50
N ASN A 346 -7.76 1.34 2.29
CA ASN A 346 -8.76 0.60 3.05
C ASN A 346 -8.34 0.47 4.54
N VAL A 347 -7.06 0.24 4.83
CA VAL A 347 -6.55 0.20 6.22
C VAL A 347 -6.77 1.54 6.94
N SER A 348 -6.63 2.66 6.23
CA SER A 348 -6.88 3.99 6.79
C SER A 348 -8.33 4.26 7.19
N TYR A 349 -9.27 3.41 6.75
CA TYR A 349 -10.64 3.46 7.23
C TYR A 349 -10.83 2.70 8.55
N GLU A 350 -10.01 1.69 8.82
CA GLU A 350 -10.09 0.80 9.97
C GLU A 350 -9.35 1.32 11.20
N CYS A 351 -8.16 1.89 11.02
CA CYS A 351 -7.32 2.42 12.10
C CYS A 351 -6.48 3.62 11.67
N PRO A 352 -5.96 4.43 12.64
CA PRO A 352 -5.01 5.49 12.31
C PRO A 352 -3.86 4.95 11.45
N SER A 353 -3.61 5.58 10.31
CA SER A 353 -2.72 5.02 9.29
C SER A 353 -1.72 6.02 8.75
N PHE A 354 -0.51 5.56 8.47
CA PHE A 354 0.55 6.31 7.80
C PHE A 354 1.02 5.54 6.58
N HIS A 355 1.06 6.21 5.44
CA HIS A 355 1.64 5.71 4.20
C HIS A 355 2.49 6.83 3.59
N GLY A 356 3.76 6.89 4.02
CA GLY A 356 4.73 7.84 3.50
C GLY A 356 5.43 7.33 2.25
N ASN A 357 6.00 8.23 1.45
CA ASN A 357 6.83 7.90 0.30
C ASN A 357 8.26 8.38 0.55
N PHE A 358 9.27 7.60 0.17
CA PHE A 358 10.69 8.02 0.18
C PHE A 358 11.29 7.97 -1.23
N VAL A 359 12.07 8.99 -1.59
CA VAL A 359 12.63 9.12 -2.94
C VAL A 359 13.84 8.23 -3.11
N ILE A 360 13.82 7.34 -4.11
CA ILE A 360 15.00 6.57 -4.54
C ILE A 360 15.58 7.14 -5.85
N PRO A 361 16.91 7.09 -6.05
CA PRO A 361 17.53 7.57 -7.28
C PRO A 361 17.11 6.74 -8.50
N VAL A 362 16.67 7.41 -9.56
CA VAL A 362 16.38 6.81 -10.88
C VAL A 362 17.06 7.64 -11.98
N ARG A 363 17.24 7.07 -13.18
CA ARG A 363 17.75 7.83 -14.31
C ARG A 363 16.66 8.75 -14.88
N PRO A 364 17.02 9.87 -15.53
CA PRO A 364 16.03 10.75 -16.16
C PRO A 364 15.08 9.99 -17.08
N GLY A 365 13.77 10.20 -16.89
CA GLY A 365 12.71 9.57 -17.69
C GLY A 365 12.25 8.19 -17.18
N GLU A 366 12.91 7.61 -16.19
CA GLU A 366 12.44 6.38 -15.56
C GLU A 366 11.39 6.67 -14.50
N ASN A 367 10.41 5.77 -14.37
CA ASN A 367 9.27 5.93 -13.48
C ASN A 367 8.81 4.57 -12.94
N ILE A 368 7.95 4.61 -11.91
CA ILE A 368 7.25 3.45 -11.35
C ILE A 368 6.57 2.65 -12.48
N HIS A 369 6.51 1.33 -12.30
CA HIS A 369 6.02 0.33 -13.26
C HIS A 369 6.89 0.20 -14.53
N GLY A 370 8.08 0.80 -14.55
CA GLY A 370 9.06 0.65 -15.61
C GLY A 370 10.30 -0.18 -15.20
N PRO A 371 11.02 -0.77 -16.17
CA PRO A 371 12.23 -1.56 -15.89
C PRO A 371 13.36 -0.74 -15.22
N GLY A 372 13.37 0.57 -15.44
CA GLY A 372 14.30 1.48 -14.75
C GLY A 372 14.10 1.50 -13.24
N PHE A 373 12.85 1.42 -12.79
CA PHE A 373 12.52 1.40 -11.36
C PHE A 373 12.84 0.06 -10.70
N VAL A 374 12.68 -1.06 -11.42
CA VAL A 374 13.14 -2.39 -10.96
C VAL A 374 14.63 -2.31 -10.59
N ARG A 375 15.47 -1.88 -11.55
CA ARG A 375 16.90 -1.73 -11.31
C ARG A 375 17.20 -0.80 -10.13
N ALA A 376 16.48 0.31 -10.03
CA ALA A 376 16.64 1.25 -8.92
C ALA A 376 16.27 0.61 -7.58
N ALA A 377 15.18 -0.14 -7.50
CA ALA A 377 14.72 -0.82 -6.30
C ALA A 377 15.71 -1.91 -5.83
N GLY A 378 16.47 -2.51 -6.75
CA GLY A 378 17.57 -3.42 -6.43
C GLY A 378 18.90 -2.74 -6.04
N ALA A 379 19.03 -1.41 -6.17
CA ALA A 379 20.29 -0.70 -5.97
C ALA A 379 20.66 -0.51 -4.48
N ILE A 380 21.96 -0.34 -4.20
CA ILE A 380 22.44 -0.14 -2.82
C ILE A 380 22.02 1.23 -2.27
N GLU A 381 21.96 2.24 -3.11
CA GLU A 381 21.54 3.59 -2.75
C GLU A 381 20.06 3.60 -2.33
N ALA A 382 19.22 2.84 -3.03
CA ALA A 382 17.81 2.69 -2.67
C ALA A 382 17.64 1.95 -1.33
N HIS A 383 18.45 0.91 -1.09
CA HIS A 383 18.50 0.22 0.20
C HIS A 383 18.89 1.16 1.34
N GLN A 384 19.93 1.97 1.17
CA GLN A 384 20.38 2.94 2.18
C GLN A 384 19.29 3.98 2.50
N THR A 385 18.60 4.51 1.48
CA THR A 385 17.45 5.41 1.72
C THR A 385 16.31 4.69 2.44
N THR A 386 16.03 3.44 2.09
CA THR A 386 14.98 2.62 2.71
C THR A 386 15.24 2.43 4.20
N VAL A 387 16.46 2.08 4.57
CA VAL A 387 16.89 1.90 5.97
C VAL A 387 16.80 3.21 6.75
N GLN A 388 17.22 4.33 6.15
CA GLN A 388 17.09 5.65 6.78
C GLN A 388 15.62 6.06 6.98
N ALA A 389 14.76 5.85 5.99
CA ALA A 389 13.32 6.15 6.11
C ALA A 389 12.65 5.24 7.16
N ALA A 390 13.03 3.96 7.20
CA ALA A 390 12.52 3.01 8.19
C ALA A 390 12.83 3.42 9.64
N LYS A 391 13.98 4.06 9.89
CA LYS A 391 14.30 4.65 11.20
C LYS A 391 13.29 5.71 11.63
N GLY A 392 12.90 6.60 10.71
CA GLY A 392 11.85 7.60 10.96
C GLY A 392 10.50 6.94 11.27
N MET A 393 10.12 5.94 10.47
CA MET A 393 8.88 5.18 10.68
C MET A 393 8.87 4.42 12.02
N ALA A 394 10.00 3.83 12.40
CA ALA A 394 10.17 3.15 13.68
C ALA A 394 10.00 4.09 14.88
N VAL A 395 10.60 5.27 14.81
CA VAL A 395 10.46 6.31 15.85
C VAL A 395 9.01 6.77 15.95
N THR A 396 8.33 7.02 14.83
CA THR A 396 6.89 7.36 14.85
C THR A 396 6.07 6.26 15.52
N GLY A 397 6.27 5.00 15.14
CA GLY A 397 5.60 3.86 15.77
C GLY A 397 5.89 3.74 17.27
N TRP A 398 7.15 3.95 17.68
CA TRP A 398 7.52 3.97 19.10
C TRP A 398 6.78 5.06 19.88
N ASN A 399 6.66 6.27 19.33
CA ASN A 399 5.94 7.36 20.00
C ASN A 399 4.46 7.01 20.21
N VAL A 400 3.80 6.31 19.26
CA VAL A 400 2.43 5.82 19.47
C VAL A 400 2.37 4.90 20.69
N LEU A 401 3.34 4.00 20.85
CA LEU A 401 3.34 3.02 21.95
C LEU A 401 3.47 3.66 23.33
N VAL A 402 4.37 4.63 23.50
CA VAL A 402 4.79 5.09 24.84
C VAL A 402 4.44 6.54 25.18
N ASP A 403 4.07 7.38 24.20
CA ASP A 403 3.65 8.76 24.45
C ASP A 403 2.13 8.86 24.42
N ASP A 404 1.53 8.95 25.61
CA ASP A 404 0.07 9.01 25.78
C ASP A 404 -0.56 10.25 25.14
N ALA A 405 0.12 11.39 25.17
CA ALA A 405 -0.38 12.62 24.58
C ALA A 405 -0.35 12.52 23.05
N PHE A 406 0.74 11.99 22.49
CA PHE A 406 0.84 11.76 21.05
C PHE A 406 -0.21 10.74 20.57
N ALA A 407 -0.36 9.62 21.27
CA ALA A 407 -1.35 8.61 20.92
C ALA A 407 -2.80 9.13 21.01
N ALA A 408 -3.11 9.96 22.01
CA ALA A 408 -4.41 10.62 22.11
C ALA A 408 -4.67 11.56 20.92
N LYS A 409 -3.64 12.29 20.46
CA LYS A 409 -3.73 13.15 19.27
C LYS A 409 -3.92 12.33 18.00
N VAL A 410 -3.16 11.26 17.80
CA VAL A 410 -3.33 10.31 16.69
C VAL A 410 -4.76 9.77 16.65
N ARG A 411 -5.33 9.41 17.81
CA ARG A 411 -6.72 8.94 17.87
C ARG A 411 -7.72 10.04 17.55
N ALA A 412 -7.51 11.25 18.09
CA ALA A 412 -8.39 12.40 17.83
C ALA A 412 -8.42 12.76 16.34
N ASP A 413 -7.27 12.79 15.67
CA ASP A 413 -7.18 13.04 14.23
C ASP A 413 -7.95 11.99 13.42
N PHE A 414 -7.90 10.72 13.83
CA PHE A 414 -8.64 9.64 13.17
C PHE A 414 -10.16 9.76 13.37
N GLU A 415 -10.62 10.05 14.59
CA GLU A 415 -12.06 10.24 14.84
C GLU A 415 -12.60 11.51 14.15
N ALA A 416 -11.79 12.57 14.05
CA ALA A 416 -12.14 13.77 13.28
C ALA A 416 -12.23 13.47 11.78
N ASP A 417 -11.29 12.70 11.24
CA ASP A 417 -11.30 12.28 9.83
C ASP A 417 -12.57 11.48 9.48
N LYS A 418 -13.01 10.58 10.35
CA LYS A 418 -14.22 9.76 10.16
C LYS A 418 -15.47 10.58 9.89
N LEU A 419 -15.56 11.80 10.41
CA LEU A 419 -16.70 12.69 10.19
C LEU A 419 -16.74 13.30 8.79
N THR A 420 -15.67 13.14 8.01
CA THR A 420 -15.48 13.80 6.69
C THR A 420 -15.45 12.82 5.52
N ARG A 421 -15.73 11.53 5.77
CA ARG A 421 -15.70 10.45 4.77
C ARG A 421 -16.92 10.45 3.85
#